data_AF-A0A252BR83-F1
#
_entry.id   AF-A0A252BR83-F1
#
_cell.length_a   1.000
_cell.length_b   1.000
_cell.length_c   1.000
_cell.angle_alpha   90.00
_cell.angle_beta   90.00
_cell.angle_gamma   90.00
#
_symmetry.space_group_name_H-M   'P 1'
#
loop_
_entity.id
_entity.type
_entity.pdbx_description
1 polymer ?
#
loop_
_entity_poly.entity_id
_entity_poly.type
_entity_poly.pdbx_seq_one_letter_code
_entity_poly.pdbx_strand_id
1 'polypeptide(L)' 'DGTFEGYGSVFNNTDAHGDVVLPGAFADSLAERKSQGRGIAMHVMHGFLGGDGLPAGVWTDASEDSHGLHLKGKLSGMDT' A
#
# COMPACT_ATOMS: atom_id res chain seq x y z
N ASP A 1 11.06 15.92 3.97
CA ASP A 1 11.73 14.68 3.50
C ASP A 1 10.82 13.80 2.62
N GLY A 2 9.52 14.07 2.56
CA GLY A 2 8.59 13.37 1.68
C GLY A 2 8.19 11.98 2.19
N THR A 3 8.47 11.66 3.45
CA THR A 3 8.09 10.40 4.07
C THR A 3 6.70 10.49 4.71
N PHE A 4 5.95 9.40 4.65
CA PHE A 4 4.63 9.31 5.27
C PHE A 4 4.31 7.86 5.60
N GLU A 5 3.33 7.67 6.48
CA GLU A 5 2.80 6.36 6.83
C GLU A 5 1.29 6.43 7.06
N GLY A 6 0.63 5.27 7.01
CA GLY A 6 -0.79 5.16 7.27
C GLY A 6 -1.36 3.79 6.89
N TYR A 7 -2.65 3.64 7.09
CA TYR A 7 -3.37 2.41 6.77
C TYR A 7 -3.91 2.47 5.35
N GLY A 8 -3.42 1.57 4.49
CA GLY A 8 -3.94 1.38 3.14
C GLY A 8 -5.28 0.61 3.12
N SER A 9 -5.59 -0.10 4.20
CA SER A 9 -6.86 -0.76 4.46
C SER A 9 -7.01 -0.98 5.96
N VAL A 10 -8.21 -0.81 6.51
CA VAL A 10 -8.52 -1.08 7.93
C VAL A 10 -9.44 -2.29 8.00
N PHE A 11 -9.15 -3.20 8.93
CA PHE A 11 -9.90 -4.44 9.07
C PHE A 11 -11.26 -4.24 9.72
N ASN A 12 -12.20 -5.12 9.39
CA ASN A 12 -13.57 -5.13 9.92
C ASN A 12 -14.36 -3.83 9.66
N ASN A 13 -13.91 -3.02 8.70
CA ASN A 13 -14.63 -1.88 8.19
C ASN A 13 -15.43 -2.29 6.94
N THR A 14 -16.74 -2.07 6.96
CA THR A 14 -17.61 -2.29 5.80
C THR A 14 -17.51 -1.10 4.86
N ASP A 15 -17.13 -1.34 3.61
CA ASP A 15 -17.03 -0.28 2.61
C ASP A 15 -18.41 0.11 2.02
N ALA A 16 -18.41 1.06 1.08
CA ALA A 16 -19.64 1.56 0.45
C ALA A 16 -20.39 0.52 -0.39
N HIS A 17 -19.74 -0.59 -0.75
CA HIS A 17 -20.32 -1.68 -1.55
C HIS A 17 -20.63 -2.93 -0.72
N GLY A 18 -20.29 -2.92 0.58
CA GLY A 18 -20.61 -3.99 1.52
C GLY A 18 -19.46 -4.96 1.78
N ASP A 19 -18.28 -4.73 1.20
CA ASP A 19 -17.12 -5.60 1.39
C ASP A 19 -16.44 -5.33 2.73
N VAL A 20 -15.84 -6.37 3.32
CA VAL A 20 -15.07 -6.31 4.56
C VAL A 20 -13.73 -7.01 4.39
N VAL A 21 -12.65 -6.28 4.65
CA VAL A 21 -11.31 -6.87 4.72
C VAL A 21 -11.07 -7.43 6.11
N LEU A 22 -10.68 -8.70 6.20
CA LEU A 22 -10.42 -9.40 7.46
C LEU A 22 -8.92 -9.44 7.78
N PRO A 23 -8.54 -9.55 9.06
CA PRO A 23 -7.14 -9.78 9.43
C PRO A 23 -6.55 -10.99 8.71
N GLY A 24 -5.33 -10.85 8.18
CA GLY A 24 -4.64 -11.90 7.41
C GLY A 24 -4.95 -11.89 5.92
N ALA A 25 -5.83 -11.01 5.43
CA ALA A 25 -6.18 -10.92 4.01
C ALA A 25 -4.97 -10.56 3.12
N PHE A 26 -3.95 -9.89 3.66
CA PHE A 26 -2.76 -9.52 2.90
C PHE A 26 -1.54 -10.43 3.16
N ALA A 27 -1.58 -11.26 4.20
CA ALA A 27 -0.44 -12.04 4.69
C ALA A 27 0.29 -12.81 3.58
N ASP A 28 -0.46 -13.61 2.81
CA ASP A 28 0.12 -14.47 1.76
C ASP A 28 0.74 -13.64 0.63
N SER A 29 0.06 -12.59 0.19
CA SER A 29 0.55 -11.70 -0.89
C SER A 29 1.80 -10.92 -0.47
N LEU A 30 1.85 -10.44 0.78
CA LEU A 30 3.01 -9.76 1.34
C LEU A 30 4.19 -10.73 1.46
N ALA A 31 3.96 -11.94 1.97
CA ALA A 31 4.98 -12.97 2.09
C ALA A 31 5.53 -13.39 0.71
N GLU A 32 4.66 -13.63 -0.26
CA GLU A 32 5.05 -13.99 -1.62
C GLU A 32 5.93 -12.89 -2.24
N ARG A 33 5.47 -11.63 -2.24
CA ARG A 33 6.23 -10.51 -2.81
C ARG A 33 7.59 -10.34 -2.14
N LYS A 34 7.63 -10.41 -0.81
CA LYS A 34 8.87 -10.34 -0.04
C LYS A 34 9.84 -11.48 -0.42
N SER A 35 9.35 -12.71 -0.58
CA SER A 35 10.16 -13.86 -0.99
C SER A 35 10.75 -13.69 -2.40
N GLN A 36 10.06 -12.96 -3.27
CA GLN A 36 10.50 -12.64 -4.63
C GLN A 36 11.42 -11.39 -4.68
N GLY A 37 11.70 -10.74 -3.53
CA GLY A 37 12.42 -9.47 -3.49
C GLY A 37 11.66 -8.32 -4.17
N ARG A 38 10.33 -8.43 -4.29
CA ARG A 38 9.47 -7.44 -4.96
C ARG A 38 8.73 -6.59 -3.93
N GLY A 39 8.68 -5.29 -4.18
CA GLY A 39 7.85 -4.36 -3.42
C GLY A 39 6.41 -4.26 -3.94
N ILE A 40 5.64 -3.38 -3.30
CA ILE A 40 4.35 -2.89 -3.78
C ILE A 40 4.61 -1.58 -4.53
N ALA A 41 3.98 -1.38 -5.68
CA ALA A 41 4.11 -0.13 -6.42
C ALA A 41 3.24 0.98 -5.78
N MET A 42 3.79 2.18 -5.66
CA MET A 42 3.06 3.37 -5.19
C MET A 42 2.57 4.15 -6.41
N HIS A 43 1.30 3.98 -6.78
CA HIS A 43 0.72 4.69 -7.94
C HIS A 43 -0.24 5.80 -7.50
N VAL A 44 -0.28 6.87 -8.29
CA VAL A 44 -1.40 7.83 -8.28
C VAL A 44 -2.58 7.19 -9.02
N MET A 45 -3.78 7.23 -8.44
CA MET A 45 -5.05 6.83 -9.09
C MET A 45 -4.99 5.48 -9.82
N HIS A 46 -4.46 4.44 -9.16
CA HIS A 46 -4.32 3.09 -9.72
C HIS A 46 -3.42 2.96 -10.97
N GLY A 47 -2.60 3.96 -11.29
CA GLY A 47 -1.65 3.90 -12.40
C GLY A 47 -2.32 4.26 -13.73
N PHE A 48 -2.03 3.52 -14.80
CA PHE A 48 -2.39 3.92 -16.18
C PHE A 48 -3.89 4.16 -16.43
N LEU A 49 -4.78 3.56 -15.62
CA LEU A 49 -6.24 3.79 -15.74
C LEU A 49 -6.73 5.07 -15.05
N GLY A 50 -5.87 5.79 -14.32
CA GLY A 50 -6.23 7.05 -13.65
C GLY A 50 -5.08 8.06 -13.49
N GLY A 51 -3.89 7.77 -14.01
CA GLY A 51 -2.67 8.58 -13.92
C GLY A 51 -1.71 8.28 -15.08
N ASP A 52 -0.49 8.82 -15.03
CA ASP A 52 0.52 8.66 -16.10
C ASP A 52 1.21 7.28 -16.11
N GLY A 53 0.89 6.41 -15.15
CA GLY A 53 1.48 5.09 -14.97
C GLY A 53 2.83 5.08 -14.25
N LEU A 54 3.42 6.26 -13.98
CA LEU A 54 4.65 6.36 -13.22
C LEU A 54 4.38 6.16 -11.72
N PRO A 55 5.24 5.42 -11.00
CA PRO A 55 5.16 5.38 -9.55
C PRO A 55 5.41 6.76 -8.94
N ALA A 56 4.57 7.15 -7.98
CA ALA A 56 4.69 8.40 -7.22
C ALA A 56 5.86 8.39 -6.23
N GLY A 57 6.37 7.20 -5.91
CA GLY A 57 7.37 6.99 -4.88
C GLY A 57 7.59 5.51 -4.62
N VAL A 58 8.09 5.20 -3.42
CA VAL A 58 8.40 3.83 -3.00
C VAL A 58 7.79 3.56 -1.62
N TRP A 59 7.08 2.44 -1.50
CA TRP A 59 6.73 1.88 -0.20
C TRP A 59 7.97 1.22 0.40
N THR A 60 8.43 1.73 1.54
CA THR A 60 9.61 1.25 2.25
C THR A 60 9.28 0.15 3.25
N ASP A 61 8.04 0.10 3.73
CA ASP A 61 7.52 -0.99 4.56
C ASP A 61 6.03 -1.24 4.25
N ALA A 62 5.63 -2.50 4.32
CA ALA A 62 4.25 -2.94 4.19
C ALA A 62 4.02 -4.17 5.07
N SER A 63 3.12 -4.05 6.04
CA SER A 63 2.85 -5.09 7.03
C SER A 63 1.41 -5.02 7.52
N GLU A 64 0.88 -6.15 7.99
CA GLU A 64 -0.38 -6.18 8.73
C GLU A 64 -0.11 -6.03 10.23
N ASP A 65 -1.00 -5.31 10.91
CA ASP A 65 -1.10 -5.31 12.36
C ASP A 65 -2.53 -5.64 12.81
N SER A 66 -2.87 -5.41 14.09
CA SER A 66 -4.22 -5.68 14.59
C SER A 66 -5.29 -4.74 14.03
N HIS A 67 -4.90 -3.60 13.44
CA HIS A 67 -5.81 -2.58 12.92
C HIS A 67 -6.03 -2.74 11.40
N GLY A 68 -4.98 -3.02 10.63
CA GLY A 68 -5.08 -3.04 9.17
C GLY A 68 -3.77 -3.31 8.43
N LEU A 69 -3.77 -3.00 7.13
CA LEU A 69 -2.56 -2.95 6.32
C LEU A 69 -1.85 -1.62 6.52
N HIS A 70 -0.76 -1.64 7.29
CA HIS A 70 0.08 -0.48 7.53
C HIS A 70 1.15 -0.34 6.45
N LEU A 71 1.34 0.88 5.94
CA LEU A 71 2.29 1.21 4.90
C LEU A 71 3.17 2.38 5.34
N LYS A 72 4.46 2.32 5.05
CA LYS A 72 5.39 3.46 5.15
C LYS A 72 6.02 3.70 3.79
N GLY A 73 6.17 4.95 3.39
CA GLY A 73 6.68 5.27 2.07
C GLY A 73 7.35 6.64 1.98
N LYS A 74 7.97 6.87 0.82
CA LYS A 74 8.61 8.13 0.46
C LYS A 74 8.21 8.53 -0.96
N LEU A 75 7.80 9.77 -1.13
CA LEU A 75 7.52 10.37 -2.43
C LEU A 75 8.81 10.67 -3.20
N SER A 76 8.76 10.48 -4.52
CA SER A 76 9.83 10.87 -5.45
C SER A 76 9.84 12.38 -5.71
N GLY A 77 10.98 12.94 -6.13
CA GLY A 77 11.05 14.33 -6.61
C GLY A 77 10.94 15.40 -5.53
N MET A 78 11.27 15.08 -4.28
CA MET A 78 11.12 15.98 -3.12
C MET A 78 12.31 16.93 -2.90
N ASP A 79 13.36 16.85 -3.72
CA ASP A 79 14.59 17.65 -3.63
C ASP A 79 14.56 18.87 -4.58
N THR A 80 13.44 19.58 -4.65
CA THR A 80 13.29 20.85 -5.40
C THR A 80 13.57 22.06 -4.52
#